data_AF-A0A5J5E4D5-F1
#
_entry.id   AF-A0A5J5E4D5-F1
#
_cell.length_a   1.000
_cell.length_b   1.000
_cell.length_c   1.000
_cell.angle_alpha   90.00
_cell.angle_beta   90.00
_cell.angle_gamma   90.00
#
_symmetry.space_group_name_H-M   'P 1'
#
loop_
_entity.id
_entity.type
_entity.pdbx_description
1 polymer ?
#
loop_
_entity_poly.entity_id
_entity_poly.type
_entity_poly.pdbx_seq_one_letter_code
_entity_poly.pdbx_strand_id
1 'polypeptide(L)' 'MNAENTFTMMGITAQWDDDSIIISEDGYPRKAVLNNDGKILSSTFGAEGESFLRHWFMRVKPTVDGLRAIDREYANA' A
#
# COMPACT_ATOMS: atom_id res chain seq x y z
N MET A 1 3.61 1.96 -12.37
CA MET A 1 3.59 2.65 -11.07
C MET A 1 4.79 3.57 -11.02
N ASN A 2 4.57 4.88 -10.89
CA ASN A 2 5.65 5.82 -10.62
C ASN A 2 6.26 5.49 -9.27
N ALA A 3 7.60 5.45 -9.19
CA ALA A 3 8.33 5.06 -7.99
C ALA A 3 8.25 6.10 -6.85
N GLU A 4 7.44 7.15 -7.00
CA GLU A 4 7.38 8.31 -6.11
C GLU A 4 6.39 8.11 -4.95
N ASN A 5 5.34 7.31 -5.16
CA ASN A 5 4.29 7.07 -4.16
C ASN A 5 4.64 5.91 -3.25
N THR A 6 5.66 6.11 -2.39
CA THR A 6 6.16 5.07 -1.49
C THR A 6 6.34 5.57 -0.07
N PHE A 7 6.13 4.68 0.89
CA PHE A 7 6.41 4.91 2.30
C PHE A 7 6.95 3.62 2.92
N THR A 8 8.15 3.69 3.52
CA THR A 8 8.80 2.56 4.17
C THR A 8 8.87 2.79 5.68
N MET A 9 8.42 1.80 6.45
CA MET A 9 8.47 1.83 7.92
C MET A 9 8.63 0.41 8.45
N MET A 10 9.56 0.21 9.40
CA MET A 10 9.84 -1.09 10.04
C MET A 10 10.14 -2.22 9.02
N GLY A 11 10.82 -1.89 7.92
CA GLY A 11 11.14 -2.84 6.85
C GLY A 11 9.95 -3.26 5.98
N ILE A 12 8.82 -2.55 6.07
CA ILE A 12 7.66 -2.75 5.23
C ILE A 12 7.47 -1.51 4.37
N THR A 13 7.45 -1.71 3.07
CA THR A 13 7.21 -0.67 2.07
C THR A 13 5.76 -0.75 1.59
N ALA A 14 5.03 0.35 1.74
CA ALA A 14 3.76 0.58 1.06
C ALA A 14 4.03 1.41 -0.21
N GLN A 15 3.49 0.99 -1.35
CA GLN A 15 3.49 1.76 -2.59
C GLN A 15 2.05 1.89 -3.08
N TRP A 16 1.69 2.99 -3.74
CA TRP A 16 0.31 3.17 -4.19
C TRP A 16 0.21 3.89 -5.54
N ASP A 17 -0.88 3.62 -6.25
CA ASP A 17 -1.37 4.43 -7.37
C ASP A 17 -2.79 4.91 -7.06
N ASP A 18 -3.64 5.20 -8.04
CA ASP A 18 -5.02 5.61 -7.78
C ASP A 18 -5.91 4.46 -7.29
N ASP A 19 -5.61 3.22 -7.69
CA ASP A 19 -6.54 2.09 -7.56
C ASP A 19 -6.10 1.06 -6.53
N SER A 20 -4.81 1.05 -6.20
CA SER A 20 -4.20 -0.03 -5.44
C SER A 20 -3.14 0.45 -4.45
N ILE A 21 -2.93 -0.39 -3.44
CA ILE A 21 -1.82 -0.31 -2.49
C ILE A 21 -1.08 -1.64 -2.53
N ILE A 22 0.23 -1.54 -2.78
CA ILE A 22 1.18 -2.64 -2.70
C ILE A 22 1.85 -2.60 -1.33
N ILE A 23 1.95 -3.76 -0.69
CA ILE A 23 2.71 -3.94 0.55
C ILE A 23 3.84 -4.93 0.24
N SER A 24 5.09 -4.56 0.50
CA SER A 24 6.26 -5.45 0.37
C SER A 24 7.13 -5.43 1.61
N GLU A 25 7.79 -6.55 1.90
CA GLU A 25 8.76 -6.65 3.00
C GLU A 25 10.18 -6.55 2.44
N ASP A 26 10.95 -5.59 2.96
CA ASP A 26 12.29 -5.31 2.49
C ASP A 26 13.23 -6.48 2.82
N GLY A 27 14.02 -6.92 1.83
CA GLY A 27 14.92 -8.06 2.00
C GLY A 27 14.27 -9.45 1.87
N TYR A 28 12.95 -9.51 1.66
CA TYR A 28 12.22 -10.77 1.45
C TYR A 28 11.36 -10.71 0.19
N PRO A 29 11.12 -11.83 -0.51
CA PRO A 29 10.27 -11.87 -1.70
C PRO A 29 8.77 -11.86 -1.36
N ARG A 30 8.38 -11.10 -0.33
CA ARG A 30 7.00 -10.99 0.16
C ARG A 30 6.37 -9.72 -0.36
N LYS A 31 5.25 -9.88 -1.08
CA LYS A 31 4.50 -8.80 -1.71
C LYS A 31 3.01 -9.12 -1.70
N ALA A 32 2.20 -8.10 -1.49
CA ALA A 32 0.75 -8.18 -1.66
C ALA A 32 0.25 -6.95 -2.43
N VAL A 33 -0.81 -7.13 -3.20
CA VAL A 33 -1.54 -6.07 -3.89
C VAL A 33 -2.95 -6.05 -3.32
N LEU A 34 -3.38 -4.89 -2.83
CA LEU A 34 -4.71 -4.67 -2.27
C LEU A 34 -5.40 -3.57 -3.07
N ASN A 35 -6.70 -3.70 -3.29
CA ASN A 35 -7.50 -2.60 -3.83
C ASN A 35 -7.77 -1.54 -2.75
N ASN A 36 -8.44 -0.45 -3.13
CA ASN A 36 -8.80 0.64 -2.21
C ASN A 36 -9.76 0.26 -1.07
N ASP A 37 -10.40 -0.91 -1.12
CA ASP A 37 -11.25 -1.42 -0.04
C ASP A 37 -10.50 -2.37 0.91
N GLY A 38 -9.21 -2.64 0.65
CA GLY A 38 -8.40 -3.58 1.41
C GLY A 38 -8.64 -5.04 1.03
N LYS A 39 -9.31 -5.31 -0.10
CA LYS A 39 -9.39 -6.65 -0.67
C LYS A 39 -8.01 -7.01 -1.25
N ILE A 40 -7.44 -8.12 -0.77
CA ILE A 40 -6.21 -8.69 -1.31
C ILE A 40 -6.51 -9.27 -2.70
N LEU A 41 -5.81 -8.77 -3.72
CA LEU A 41 -5.89 -9.22 -5.11
C LEU A 41 -4.84 -10.29 -5.40
N SER A 42 -3.64 -10.16 -4.82
CA SER A 42 -2.57 -11.15 -4.86
C SER A 42 -1.67 -11.02 -3.63
N SER A 43 -1.05 -12.11 -3.19
CA SER A 43 -0.15 -12.11 -2.03
C SER A 43 0.82 -13.29 -2.04
N THR A 44 2.08 -13.03 -1.68
CA THR A 44 3.10 -14.06 -1.39
C THR A 44 3.40 -14.19 0.11
N PHE A 45 2.64 -13.51 1.00
CA PHE A 45 2.81 -13.60 2.45
C PHE A 45 2.23 -14.89 3.08
N GLY A 46 1.52 -15.72 2.28
CA GLY A 46 0.82 -16.90 2.78
C GLY A 46 -0.42 -16.56 3.63
N ALA A 47 -1.15 -17.59 4.05
CA ALA A 47 -2.40 -17.42 4.81
C ALA A 47 -2.17 -16.75 6.18
N GLU A 48 -1.06 -17.07 6.84
CA GLU A 48 -0.70 -16.50 8.15
C GLU A 48 -0.44 -14.99 8.07
N GLY A 49 0.06 -14.51 6.93
CA GLY A 49 0.34 -13.09 6.71
C GLY A 49 -0.89 -12.26 6.37
N GLU A 50 -2.07 -12.84 6.14
CA GLU A 50 -3.28 -12.07 5.81
C GLU A 50 -3.68 -11.11 6.94
N SER A 51 -3.57 -11.56 8.19
CA SER A 51 -3.86 -10.71 9.36
C SER A 51 -2.93 -9.49 9.38
N PHE A 52 -1.63 -9.71 9.12
CA PHE A 52 -0.66 -8.62 9.02
C PHE A 52 -1.03 -7.64 7.89
N LEU A 53 -1.32 -8.14 6.69
CA LEU A 53 -1.67 -7.30 5.54
C LEU A 53 -2.90 -6.43 5.81
N ARG A 54 -3.94 -6.99 6.45
CA ARG A 54 -5.15 -6.23 6.82
C ARG A 54 -4.87 -5.14 7.85
N HIS A 55 -4.11 -5.45 8.90
CA HIS A 55 -3.73 -4.47 9.90
C HIS A 55 -2.85 -3.36 9.31
N TRP A 56 -1.87 -3.74 8.49
CA TRP A 56 -1.00 -2.77 7.83
C TRP A 56 -1.80 -1.86 6.90
N PHE A 57 -2.69 -2.43 6.07
CA PHE A 57 -3.57 -1.67 5.20
C PHE A 57 -4.40 -0.64 5.98
N MET A 58 -5.07 -1.05 7.06
CA MET A 58 -5.84 -0.12 7.90
C MET A 58 -4.99 1.01 8.48
N ARG A 59 -3.71 0.74 8.77
CA ARG A 59 -2.79 1.76 9.29
C ARG A 59 -2.35 2.77 8.23
N VAL A 60 -2.08 2.32 7.00
CA VAL A 60 -1.51 3.19 5.94
C VAL A 60 -2.57 3.87 5.08
N LYS A 61 -3.76 3.26 4.92
CA LYS A 61 -4.82 3.76 4.02
C LYS A 61 -5.21 5.22 4.28
N PRO A 62 -5.41 5.70 5.52
CA PRO A 62 -5.75 7.10 5.75
C PRO A 62 -4.66 8.07 5.27
N THR A 63 -3.39 7.71 5.45
CA THR A 63 -2.25 8.51 4.97
C THR A 63 -2.21 8.53 3.44
N VAL A 64 -2.36 7.37 2.80
CA VAL A 64 -2.39 7.25 1.33
C VAL A 64 -3.54 8.07 0.74
N ASP A 65 -4.73 8.02 1.35
CA ASP A 65 -5.87 8.81 0.89
C ASP A 65 -5.64 10.31 1.03
N GLY A 66 -5.01 10.75 2.12
CA GLY A 66 -4.63 12.15 2.31
C GLY A 66 -3.63 12.62 1.24
N LEU A 67 -2.61 11.81 0.93
CA LEU A 67 -1.62 12.14 -0.10
C LEU A 67 -2.25 12.19 -1.50
N ARG A 68 -3.11 11.23 -1.84
CA ARG A 68 -3.88 11.25 -3.10
C ARG A 68 -4.77 12.49 -3.23
N ALA A 69 -5.37 12.94 -2.13
CA ALA A 69 -6.18 14.16 -2.14
C ALA A 69 -5.33 15.40 -2.45
N ILE A 70 -4.14 15.50 -1.84
CA ILE A 70 -3.18 16.59 -2.11
C ILE A 70 -2.69 16.56 -3.56
N ASP A 71 -2.33 15.39 -4.07
CA ASP A 71 -1.87 15.24 -5.47
C ASP A 71 -2.96 15.70 -6.46
N ARG A 72 -4.22 15.36 -6.18
CA ARG A 72 -5.37 15.80 -7.01
C ARG A 72 -5.65 17.29 -6.90
N GLU A 73 -5.44 17.90 -5.73
CA GLU A 73 -5.55 19.34 -5.56
C GLU A 73 -4.49 20.05 -6.42
N TYR A 74 -3.23 19.60 -6.36
CA TYR A 74 -2.14 20.16 -7.15
C TYR A 74 -2.30 19.95 -8.66
N ALA A 75 -2.77 18.77 -9.09
CA ALA A 75 -3.01 18.49 -10.50
C ALA A 75 -4.13 19.34 -11.13
N ASN A 76 -5.02 19.91 -10.31
CA ASN A 76 -6.12 20.78 -10.74
C ASN A 76 -5.87 22.27 -10.48
N ALA A 77 -4.69 22.65 -9.96
CA ALA A 77 -4.26 24.02 -9.72
C ALA A 77 -3.49 24.59 -10.94
#